data_AF-A0A2P2JB33-F1
#
_entry.id   AF-A0A2P2JB33-F1
#
_cell.length_a   1.000
_cell.length_b   1.000
_cell.length_c   1.000
_cell.angle_alpha   90.00
_cell.angle_beta   90.00
_cell.angle_gamma   90.00
#
_symmetry.space_group_name_H-M   'P 1'
#
loop_
_entity.id
_entity.type
_entity.pdbx_description
1 polymer ?
#
loop_
_entity_poly.entity_id
_entity_poly.type
_entity_poly.pdbx_seq_one_letter_code
_entity_poly.pdbx_strand_id
1 'polypeptide(L)' 'MQTAAIWLSPVLVAVAGGGIWAYKRHKQRNNGYIMALNLVRGIPLTPKEKETMLDILVPPPPERATRSFWWRWWPAR' A
#
# COMPACT_ATOMS: atom_id res chain seq x y z
N MET A 1 31.40 7.53 25.54
CA MET A 1 30.83 6.59 24.55
C MET A 1 29.91 7.33 23.57
N GLN A 2 30.44 8.14 22.66
CA GLN A 2 29.63 9.08 21.85
C GLN A 2 29.67 8.76 20.34
N THR A 3 30.73 8.10 19.88
CA THR A 3 30.90 7.66 18.49
C THR A 3 29.85 6.64 18.06
N ALA A 4 29.50 5.67 18.92
CA ALA A 4 28.48 4.67 18.62
C ALA A 4 27.11 5.29 18.29
N ALA A 5 26.73 6.39 18.96
CA ALA A 5 25.45 7.06 18.70
C ALA A 5 25.42 7.72 17.30
N ILE A 6 26.54 8.27 16.85
CA ILE A 6 26.65 8.89 15.52
C ILE A 6 26.49 7.85 14.41
N TRP A 7 27.04 6.65 14.60
CA TRP A 7 26.93 5.55 13.63
C TRP A 7 25.58 4.81 13.67
N LEU A 8 24.88 4.84 14.80
CA LEU A 8 23.55 4.22 14.93
C LEU A 8 22.43 5.08 14.34
N SER A 9 22.58 6.41 14.34
CA SER A 9 21.54 7.34 13.85
C SER A 9 21.06 7.03 12.42
N PRO A 10 21.93 6.81 11.41
CA PRO A 10 21.50 6.48 10.05
C PRO A 10 20.71 5.17 9.96
N VAL A 11 21.11 4.16 10.74
CA VAL A 11 20.44 2.85 10.76
C VAL A 11 19.03 3.00 11.33
N LEU A 12 18.88 3.74 12.44
CA LEU A 12 17.59 4.00 13.05
C LEU A 12 16.66 4.78 12.11
N VAL A 13 17.17 5.80 11.42
CA VAL A 13 16.40 6.57 10.44
C VAL A 13 15.97 5.70 9.27
N ALA A 14 16.86 4.85 8.74
CA ALA A 14 16.54 3.95 7.63
C ALA A 14 15.47 2.92 8.02
N VAL A 15 15.58 2.31 9.20
CA VAL A 15 14.61 1.34 9.71
C VAL A 15 13.26 2.00 9.96
N ALA A 16 13.23 3.17 10.62
CA ALA A 16 12.00 3.89 10.88
C ALA A 16 11.31 4.34 9.57
N GLY A 17 12.06 4.96 8.65
CA GLY A 17 11.54 5.40 7.36
C GLY A 17 11.04 4.23 6.51
N GLY A 18 11.80 3.13 6.45
CA GLY A 18 11.40 1.91 5.76
C GLY A 18 10.13 1.28 6.33
N GLY A 19 10.01 1.22 7.66
CA GLY A 19 8.81 0.74 8.35
C GLY A 19 7.58 1.60 8.05
N ILE A 20 7.72 2.93 8.12
CA ILE A 20 6.64 3.87 7.77
C ILE A 20 6.22 3.70 6.31
N TRP A 21 7.17 3.59 5.38
CA TRP A 21 6.88 3.38 3.96
C TRP A 21 6.16 2.06 3.72
N ALA A 22 6.66 0.96 4.29
CA ALA A 22 6.07 -0.36 4.14
C ALA A 22 4.65 -0.41 4.71
N TYR A 23 4.42 0.18 5.89
CA TYR A 23 3.09 0.28 6.49
C TYR A 23 2.13 1.10 5.62
N LYS A 24 2.56 2.28 5.15
CA LYS A 24 1.75 3.13 4.26
C LYS A 24 1.42 2.40 2.96
N ARG A 25 2.39 1.71 2.36
CA ARG A 25 2.23 0.91 1.14
C ARG A 25 1.26 -0.25 1.35
N HIS A 26 1.34 -0.93 2.50
CA HIS A 26 0.42 -1.99 2.86
C HIS A 26 -1.02 -1.45 3.02
N LYS A 27 -1.18 -0.33 3.75
CA LYS A 27 -2.49 0.32 3.94
C LYS A 27 -3.10 0.78 2.61
N GLN A 28 -2.29 1.37 1.71
CA GLN A 28 -2.76 1.82 0.39
C GLN A 28 -3.36 0.71 -0.47
N ARG A 29 -2.82 -0.52 -0.40
CA ARG A 29 -3.33 -1.66 -1.19
C ARG A 29 -4.76 -2.06 -0.82
N ASN A 30 -5.17 -1.82 0.42
CA ASN A 30 -6.52 -2.15 0.91
C ASN A 30 -7.46 -0.94 0.93
N ASN A 31 -6.94 0.27 0.73
CA ASN A 31 -7.70 1.50 0.91
C ASN A 31 -8.77 1.71 -0.18
N GLY A 32 -8.52 1.28 -1.43
CA GLY A 32 -9.50 1.42 -2.52
C GLY A 32 -10.77 0.58 -2.31
N TYR A 33 -10.60 -0.69 -1.96
CA TYR A 33 -11.70 -1.62 -1.69
C TYR A 33 -12.53 -1.20 -0.47
N ILE A 34 -11.87 -0.81 0.63
CA ILE A 34 -12.55 -0.34 1.84
C ILE A 34 -13.21 1.03 1.64
N MET A 35 -12.64 1.90 0.80
CA MET A 35 -13.22 3.21 0.49
C MET A 35 -14.47 3.09 -0.38
N ALA A 36 -14.46 2.24 -1.41
CA ALA A 36 -15.65 1.92 -2.19
C ALA A 36 -16.74 1.29 -1.32
N LEU A 37 -16.38 0.34 -0.45
CA LEU A 37 -17.32 -0.31 0.47
C LEU A 37 -17.94 0.66 1.49
N ASN A 38 -17.16 1.62 2.03
CA ASN A 38 -17.67 2.63 2.95
C ASN A 38 -18.58 3.66 2.26
N LEU A 39 -18.29 4.04 1.01
CA LEU A 39 -19.15 4.94 0.23
C LEU A 39 -20.54 4.33 -0.03
N VAL A 40 -20.59 3.04 -0.37
CA VAL A 40 -21.86 2.33 -0.63
C VAL A 40 -22.66 2.05 0.66
N ARG A 41 -21.99 1.92 1.82
CA ARG A 41 -22.65 1.65 3.11
C ARG A 41 -23.38 2.85 3.71
N GLY A 42 -22.96 4.08 3.39
CA GLY A 42 -23.56 5.30 3.92
C GLY A 42 -24.84 5.73 3.20
N ILE A 43 -25.18 5.10 2.07
CA ILE A 43 -26.33 5.46 1.24
C ILE A 43 -27.45 4.43 1.50
N PRO A 44 -28.71 4.85 1.68
CA PRO A 44 -29.85 3.93 1.80
C PRO A 44 -30.16 3.30 0.44
N LEU A 45 -29.35 2.33 0.03
CA LEU A 45 -29.47 1.55 -1.20
C LEU A 45 -30.04 0.16 -0.89
N THR A 46 -30.87 -0.34 -1.79
CA THR A 46 -31.37 -1.72 -1.72
C THR A 46 -30.23 -2.73 -1.94
N PRO A 47 -30.33 -3.98 -1.44
CA PRO A 47 -29.28 -4.98 -1.58
C PRO A 47 -28.81 -5.20 -3.03
N LYS A 48 -29.74 -5.15 -4.00
CA LYS A 48 -29.42 -5.25 -5.43
C LYS A 48 -28.66 -4.04 -5.96
N GLU A 49 -29.03 -2.83 -5.55
CA GLU A 49 -28.32 -1.60 -5.96
C GLU A 49 -26.91 -1.52 -5.36
N LYS A 50 -26.70 -2.10 -4.17
CA LYS A 50 -25.37 -2.20 -3.55
C LYS A 50 -24.44 -3.11 -4.32
N GLU A 51 -24.93 -4.23 -4.83
CA GLU A 51 -24.15 -5.15 -5.65
C GLU A 51 -23.74 -4.52 -6.98
N THR A 52 -24.67 -3.86 -7.69
CA THR A 52 -24.35 -3.15 -8.93
C THR A 52 -23.43 -1.96 -8.70
N MET A 53 -23.60 -1.20 -7.62
CA MET A 53 -22.66 -0.13 -7.29
C MET A 53 -21.28 -0.66 -6.91
N LEU A 54 -21.19 -1.77 -6.19
CA LEU A 54 -19.91 -2.42 -5.90
C LEU A 54 -19.21 -2.85 -7.19
N ASP A 55 -19.94 -3.46 -8.13
CA ASP A 55 -19.39 -3.90 -9.41
C ASP A 55 -18.86 -2.72 -10.25
N ILE A 56 -19.58 -1.59 -10.27
CA ILE A 56 -19.17 -0.36 -10.98
C ILE A 56 -18.01 0.36 -10.27
N LEU A 57 -17.98 0.35 -8.94
CA LEU A 57 -17.00 1.07 -8.12
C LEU A 57 -15.76 0.26 -7.78
N VAL A 58 -15.68 -1.03 -8.13
CA VAL A 58 -14.43 -1.80 -8.01
C VAL A 58 -13.44 -1.20 -9.01
N PRO A 59 -12.42 -0.45 -8.54
CA PRO A 59 -11.41 0.05 -9.46
C PRO A 59 -10.68 -1.16 -10.06
N PRO A 60 -10.20 -1.09 -11.32
CA PRO A 60 -9.36 -2.12 -11.88
C PRO A 60 -8.23 -2.43 -10.89
N PRO A 61 -7.92 -3.71 -10.65
CA PRO A 61 -6.94 -4.11 -9.64
C PRO A 61 -5.67 -3.29 -9.85
N PRO A 62 -5.09 -2.69 -8.78
CA PRO A 62 -3.96 -1.80 -8.92
C PRO A 62 -2.89 -2.52 -9.72
N GLU A 63 -2.67 -2.01 -10.93
CA GLU A 63 -1.72 -2.53 -11.89
C GLU A 63 -0.44 -2.81 -11.10
N ARG A 64 -0.03 -4.08 -11.03
CA ARG A 64 1.02 -4.56 -10.14
C ARG A 64 2.20 -3.62 -10.26
N ALA A 65 2.30 -2.70 -9.31
CA ALA A 65 3.36 -1.72 -9.31
C ALA A 65 4.67 -2.49 -9.09
N THR A 66 5.35 -2.68 -10.22
CA THR A 66 6.78 -2.93 -10.36
C THR A 66 7.26 -4.28 -9.83
N ARG A 67 6.80 -5.37 -10.44
CA ARG A 67 7.62 -6.60 -10.48
C ARG A 67 8.77 -6.38 -11.48
N SER A 68 9.86 -5.69 -11.09
CA SER A 68 11.18 -5.87 -11.74
C SER A 68 12.30 -4.90 -11.34
N PHE A 69 12.13 -3.87 -10.50
CA PHE A 69 13.26 -2.93 -10.30
C PHE A 69 14.49 -3.58 -9.63
N TRP A 70 14.26 -4.56 -8.75
CA TRP A 70 15.31 -5.34 -8.08
C TRP A 70 15.97 -6.42 -8.96
N TRP A 71 15.32 -6.85 -10.05
CA TRP A 71 15.84 -7.88 -10.94
C TRP A 71 16.80 -7.34 -12.01
N ARG A 72 16.91 -6.00 -12.15
CA ARG A 72 17.75 -5.36 -13.18
C ARG A 72 19.25 -5.31 -12.85
N TRP A 73 19.65 -5.78 -11.68
CA TRP A 73 21.02 -5.69 -11.16
C TRP A 73 21.73 -7.04 -11.01
N TRP A 74 21.15 -8.13 -11.50
CA TRP A 74 21.81 -9.43 -11.51
C TRP A 74 22.58 -9.61 -12.82
N PRO A 75 23.91 -9.78 -12.80
CA PRO A 75 24.65 -10.18 -13.99
C PRO A 75 24.26 -11.60 -14.36
N ALA A 76 23.71 -11.78 -15.56
CA ALA A 76 23.58 -13.11 -16.17
C ALA A 76 25.00 -13.67 -16.34
N ARG A 77 25.18 -14.89 -15.84
CA ARG A 77 26.44 -15.63 -15.86
C ARG A 77 26.78 -16.10 -17.27
#